data_AF-A0AAW9IX03-F1
#
_entry.id   AF-A0AAW9IX03-F1
#
_cell.length_a   1.000
_cell.length_b   1.000
_cell.length_c   1.000
_cell.angle_alpha   90.00
_cell.angle_beta   90.00
_cell.angle_gamma   90.00
#
_symmetry.space_group_name_H-M   'P 1'
#
loop_
_entity.id
_entity.type
_entity.pdbx_description
1 polymer ?
#
loop_
_entity_poly.entity_id
_entity_poly.type
_entity_poly.pdbx_seq_one_letter_code
_entity_poly.pdbx_strand_id
1 'polypeptide(L)'
;MELGKIVVRGGGDIASGTIQKLYRSGFKVLVLETEKPTAIRRNVSFSDAIYNGETTVEGIRAIRVKDLDEVNEAFKNNIIPIIVDSKGEFIEKIKPLAVIDAILAKKNIGTNKNMAPITIALGPGFNAGVDVDIV
;
A
#
# COMPACT_ATOMS: atom_id res chain seq x y z
N MET A 1 19.38 -8.76 4.78
CA MET A 1 18.82 -9.25 3.51
C MET A 1 17.49 -8.57 3.32
N GLU A 2 17.30 -7.89 2.19
CA GLU A 2 16.04 -7.22 1.84
C GLU A 2 15.11 -8.24 1.19
N LEU A 3 13.90 -8.44 1.73
CA LEU A 3 12.98 -9.51 1.30
C LEU A 3 12.22 -9.19 0.00
N GLY A 4 12.31 -7.96 -0.49
CA GLY A 4 11.67 -7.48 -1.72
C GLY A 4 10.71 -6.31 -1.49
N LYS A 5 10.05 -5.88 -2.58
CA LYS A 5 9.10 -4.77 -2.60
C LYS A 5 7.66 -5.31 -2.59
N ILE A 6 6.81 -4.69 -1.78
CA ILE A 6 5.38 -4.98 -1.70
C ILE A 6 4.63 -3.70 -1.98
N VAL A 7 3.58 -3.77 -2.80
CA VAL A 7 2.66 -2.65 -2.99
C VAL A 7 1.38 -2.93 -2.22
N VAL A 8 0.94 -1.97 -1.41
CA VAL A 8 -0.36 -2.01 -0.74
C VAL A 8 -1.24 -0.93 -1.35
N ARG A 9 -2.39 -1.31 -1.91
CA ARG A 9 -3.41 -0.37 -2.37
C ARG A 9 -4.33 -0.05 -1.21
N GLY A 10 -4.49 1.22 -0.89
CA GLY A 10 -5.19 1.68 0.31
C GLY A 10 -4.24 1.82 1.49
N GLY A 11 -4.22 3.00 2.12
CA GLY A 11 -3.43 3.30 3.32
C GLY A 11 -4.26 3.42 4.59
N GLY A 12 -5.53 3.00 4.56
CA GLY A 12 -6.53 3.18 5.62
C GLY A 12 -6.31 2.33 6.88
N ASP A 13 -7.30 2.33 7.78
CA ASP A 13 -7.27 1.62 9.06
C ASP A 13 -6.94 0.12 8.93
N ILE A 14 -7.59 -0.58 7.99
CA ILE A 14 -7.36 -2.02 7.73
C ILE A 14 -5.95 -2.26 7.19
N ALA A 15 -5.53 -1.41 6.25
CA ALA A 15 -4.22 -1.54 5.61
C ALA A 15 -3.08 -1.31 6.60
N SER A 16 -3.27 -0.46 7.60
CA SER A 16 -2.19 0.01 8.46
C SER A 16 -1.55 -1.10 9.30
N GLY A 17 -2.33 -2.08 9.77
CA GLY A 17 -1.77 -3.28 10.41
C GLY A 17 -0.93 -4.14 9.46
N THR A 18 -1.41 -4.33 8.23
CA THR A 18 -0.69 -5.07 7.19
C THR A 18 0.62 -4.38 6.79
N ILE A 19 0.56 -3.07 6.54
CA ILE A 19 1.72 -2.23 6.21
C ILE A 19 2.76 -2.30 7.33
N GLN A 20 2.34 -2.13 8.58
CA GLN A 20 3.20 -2.22 9.76
C GLN A 20 3.90 -3.58 9.82
N LYS A 21 3.16 -4.68 9.63
CA LYS A 21 3.71 -6.02 9.78
C LYS A 21 4.71 -6.34 8.68
N LEU A 22 4.40 -5.97 7.44
CA LEU A 22 5.30 -6.14 6.29
C LEU A 22 6.59 -5.34 6.47
N TYR A 23 6.46 -4.06 6.84
CA TYR A 23 7.61 -3.20 7.09
C TYR A 23 8.51 -3.76 8.19
N ARG A 24 7.93 -4.15 9.34
CA ARG A 24 8.69 -4.77 10.45
C ARG A 24 9.29 -6.13 10.11
N SER A 25 8.76 -6.81 9.10
CA SER A 25 9.32 -8.08 8.61
C SER A 25 10.50 -7.87 7.66
N GLY A 26 10.79 -6.64 7.24
CA GLY A 26 11.93 -6.29 6.38
C GLY A 26 11.60 -6.09 4.90
N PHE A 27 10.32 -5.99 4.53
CA PHE A 27 9.90 -5.63 3.18
C PHE A 27 9.94 -4.11 2.97
N LYS A 28 10.23 -3.69 1.74
CA LYS A 28 10.00 -2.30 1.31
C LYS A 28 8.55 -2.17 0.86
N VAL A 29 7.77 -1.35 1.56
CA VAL A 29 6.34 -1.20 1.30
C VAL A 29 6.06 0.14 0.63
N LEU A 30 5.49 0.12 -0.57
CA LEU A 30 4.89 1.31 -1.20
C LEU A 30 3.39 1.29 -0.97
N VAL A 31 2.83 2.39 -0.48
CA VAL A 31 1.39 2.54 -0.32
C VAL A 31 0.85 3.40 -1.46
N LEU A 32 -0.13 2.87 -2.19
CA LEU A 32 -0.88 3.62 -3.19
C LEU A 32 -2.18 4.09 -2.57
N GLU A 33 -2.49 5.37 -2.71
CA GLU A 33 -3.69 5.96 -2.14
C GLU A 33 -4.37 6.93 -3.11
N THR A 34 -5.62 7.27 -2.84
CA THR A 34 -6.36 8.32 -3.52
C THR A 34 -5.93 9.70 -3.02
N GLU A 35 -6.29 10.76 -3.75
CA GLU A 35 -5.99 12.14 -3.34
C GLU A 35 -6.75 12.54 -2.06
N LYS A 36 -7.88 11.90 -1.79
CA LYS A 36 -8.77 12.18 -0.64
C LYS A 36 -9.09 10.87 0.09
N PRO A 37 -8.12 10.29 0.84
CA PRO A 37 -8.36 9.07 1.60
C PRO A 37 -9.52 9.22 2.59
N THR A 38 -10.31 8.17 2.76
CA THR A 38 -11.55 8.19 3.56
C THR A 38 -11.41 7.55 4.94
N ALA A 39 -10.17 7.32 5.40
CA ALA A 39 -9.90 6.71 6.70
C ALA A 39 -10.56 7.53 7.83
N ILE A 40 -11.38 6.84 8.63
CA ILE A 40 -12.08 7.47 9.77
C ILE A 40 -11.09 7.68 10.91
N ARG A 41 -10.23 6.70 11.21
CA ARG A 41 -9.25 6.76 12.31
C ARG A 41 -7.89 7.25 11.81
N ARG A 42 -7.82 8.54 11.50
CA ARG A 42 -6.64 9.18 10.90
C ARG A 42 -5.33 9.01 11.69
N ASN A 43 -5.38 9.06 13.03
CA ASN A 43 -4.18 8.96 13.88
C ASN A 43 -3.50 7.57 13.87
N VAL A 44 -4.16 6.55 13.33
CA VAL A 44 -3.61 5.19 13.22
C VAL A 44 -3.53 4.73 11.77
N SER A 45 -3.72 5.66 10.82
CA SER A 45 -3.80 5.38 9.40
C SER A 45 -2.62 5.98 8.66
N PHE A 46 -1.89 5.17 7.90
CA PHE A 46 -0.79 5.67 7.06
C PHE A 46 -1.28 6.67 6.00
N SER A 47 -2.52 6.53 5.52
CA SER A 47 -3.13 7.44 4.54
C SER A 47 -3.14 8.91 4.97
N ASP A 48 -2.97 9.20 6.27
CA ASP A 48 -2.93 10.57 6.78
C ASP A 48 -1.76 11.39 6.23
N ALA A 49 -0.67 10.73 5.80
CA ALA A 49 0.45 11.42 5.14
C ALA A 49 0.02 12.12 3.84
N ILE A 50 -1.06 11.68 3.17
CA ILE A 50 -1.58 12.36 1.97
C ILE A 50 -1.98 13.81 2.30
N TYR A 51 -2.55 14.03 3.49
CA TYR A 51 -2.97 15.35 3.94
C TYR A 51 -1.83 16.16 4.56
N ASN A 52 -1.03 15.53 5.42
CA ASN A 52 -0.05 16.22 6.26
C ASN A 52 1.37 16.22 5.69
N GLY A 53 1.60 15.54 4.56
CA GLY A 53 2.93 15.32 3.97
C GLY A 53 3.69 14.16 4.62
N GLU A 54 3.46 13.88 5.90
CA GLU A 54 4.00 12.71 6.60
C GLU A 54 3.07 12.25 7.72
N THR A 55 3.30 11.03 8.21
CA THR A 55 2.66 10.50 9.42
C THR A 55 3.59 9.51 10.11
N THR A 56 3.32 9.23 11.38
CA THR A 56 3.98 8.18 12.14
C THR A 56 2.95 7.29 12.81
N VAL A 57 2.97 5.99 12.49
CA VAL A 57 2.09 4.99 13.09
C VAL A 57 2.96 3.95 13.78
N GLU A 58 2.78 3.77 15.09
CA GLU A 58 3.59 2.85 15.92
C GLU A 58 5.12 3.00 15.73
N GLY A 59 5.60 4.24 15.65
CA GLY A 59 7.02 4.55 15.46
C GLY A 59 7.54 4.34 14.03
N ILE A 60 6.68 3.97 13.08
CA ILE A 60 7.02 3.81 11.67
C ILE A 60 6.63 5.08 10.94
N ARG A 61 7.61 5.74 10.33
CA ARG A 61 7.42 6.96 9.57
C ARG A 61 7.02 6.64 8.13
N ALA A 62 6.02 7.36 7.63
CA ALA A 62 5.62 7.34 6.24
C ALA A 62 5.52 8.76 5.68
N ILE A 63 5.89 8.96 4.42
CA ILE A 63 5.91 10.27 3.77
C ILE A 63 5.15 10.22 2.45
N ARG A 64 4.48 11.33 2.13
CA ARG A 64 3.90 11.54 0.81
C ARG A 64 5.02 11.83 -0.19
N VAL A 65 5.04 11.06 -1.27
CA VAL A 65 5.98 11.21 -2.38
C VAL A 65 5.24 11.50 -3.68
N LYS A 66 5.96 12.01 -4.68
CA LYS A 66 5.41 12.47 -5.96
C LYS A 66 5.82 11.62 -7.16
N ASP A 67 6.97 10.96 -7.09
CA ASP A 67 7.53 10.22 -8.20
C ASP A 67 8.38 9.01 -7.75
N LEU A 68 8.94 8.29 -8.72
CA LEU A 68 9.75 7.10 -8.46
C LEU A 68 11.07 7.41 -7.75
N ASP A 69 11.65 8.59 -7.97
CA ASP A 69 12.93 8.94 -7.37
C ASP A 69 12.74 9.17 -5.87
N GLU A 70 11.69 9.90 -5.49
CA GLU A 70 11.30 10.06 -4.09
C GLU A 70 10.88 8.72 -3.44
N VAL A 71 10.21 7.81 -4.16
CA VAL A 71 9.92 6.44 -3.68
C VAL A 71 11.22 5.70 -3.35
N ASN A 72 12.20 5.73 -4.26
CA ASN A 72 13.47 5.05 -4.07
C ASN A 72 14.29 5.67 -2.93
N GLU A 73 14.25 7.00 -2.77
CA GLU A 73 14.88 7.72 -1.66
C GLU A 73 14.26 7.32 -0.32
N ALA A 74 12.92 7.27 -0.22
CA ALA A 74 12.22 6.81 0.97
C ALA A 74 12.63 5.38 1.35
N PHE A 75 12.70 4.48 0.37
CA PHE A 75 13.17 3.11 0.60
C PHE A 75 14.59 3.05 1.14
N LYS A 76 15.54 3.82 0.60
CA LYS A 76 16.93 3.87 1.10
C LYS A 76 16.99 4.32 2.56
N ASN A 77 16.11 5.25 2.95
CA ASN A 77 16.05 5.81 4.29
C ASN A 77 15.18 5.00 5.28
N ASN A 78 14.68 3.82 4.88
CA ASN A 78 13.73 3.02 5.68
C ASN A 78 12.51 3.84 6.11
N ILE A 79 11.93 4.58 5.16
CA ILE A 79 10.68 5.31 5.31
C ILE A 79 9.66 4.68 4.36
N ILE A 80 8.39 4.62 4.76
CA ILE A 80 7.31 4.13 3.89
C ILE A 80 6.86 5.25 2.95
N PRO A 81 7.10 5.15 1.63
CA PRO A 81 6.52 6.07 0.67
C PRO A 81 5.02 5.83 0.50
N ILE A 82 4.26 6.93 0.42
CA ILE A 82 2.84 6.94 0.09
C ILE A 82 2.64 7.85 -1.11
N ILE A 83 2.04 7.34 -2.17
CA ILE A 83 1.84 8.10 -3.41
C ILE A 83 0.37 8.12 -3.80
N VAL A 84 -0.05 9.25 -4.39
CA VAL A 84 -1.40 9.39 -4.95
C VAL A 84 -1.44 8.66 -6.28
N ASP A 85 -2.07 7.49 -6.30
CA ASP A 85 -2.23 6.62 -7.46
C ASP A 85 -3.43 5.69 -7.27
N SER A 86 -4.62 6.20 -7.60
CA SER A 86 -5.86 5.42 -7.47
C SER A 86 -5.97 4.29 -8.50
N LYS A 87 -5.25 4.39 -9.63
CA LYS A 87 -5.32 3.46 -10.75
C LYS A 87 -4.31 2.31 -10.64
N GLY A 88 -3.28 2.45 -9.80
CA GLY A 88 -2.25 1.42 -9.65
C GLY A 88 -1.15 1.49 -10.70
N GLU A 89 -0.96 2.63 -11.36
CA GLU A 89 0.05 2.82 -12.41
C GLU A 89 1.49 2.58 -11.91
N PHE A 90 1.75 2.77 -10.62
CA PHE A 90 3.06 2.50 -10.01
C PHE A 90 3.35 1.02 -9.82
N ILE A 91 2.35 0.13 -9.90
CA ILE A 91 2.56 -1.32 -9.78
C ILE A 91 3.51 -1.81 -10.90
N GLU A 92 3.22 -1.44 -12.15
CA GLU A 92 4.03 -1.79 -13.33
C GLU A 92 5.45 -1.22 -13.26
N LYS A 93 5.60 -0.05 -12.64
CA LYS A 93 6.90 0.63 -12.47
C LYS A 93 7.75 -0.03 -11.38
N ILE A 94 7.11 -0.42 -10.27
CA ILE A 94 7.78 -1.00 -9.10
C ILE A 94 8.09 -2.48 -9.28
N LYS A 95 7.25 -3.20 -10.03
CA LYS A 95 7.31 -4.66 -10.22
C LYS A 95 7.46 -5.40 -8.88
N PRO A 96 6.49 -5.24 -7.96
CA PRO A 96 6.60 -5.80 -6.63
C PRO A 96 6.50 -7.34 -6.64
N LEU A 97 6.97 -7.96 -5.57
CA LEU A 97 6.77 -9.39 -5.31
C LEU A 97 5.28 -9.70 -5.08
N ALA A 98 4.58 -8.80 -4.39
CA ALA A 98 3.15 -8.92 -4.16
C ALA A 98 2.42 -7.57 -4.23
N VAL A 99 1.15 -7.64 -4.62
CA VAL A 99 0.17 -6.55 -4.50
C VAL A 99 -0.89 -6.96 -3.50
N ILE A 100 -1.14 -6.11 -2.52
CA ILE A 100 -2.18 -6.30 -1.51
C ILE A 100 -3.22 -5.20 -1.69
N ASP A 101 -4.45 -5.57 -2.03
CA ASP A 101 -5.58 -4.63 -2.07
C ASP A 101 -6.24 -4.56 -0.70
N ALA A 102 -6.13 -3.42 -0.03
CA ALA A 102 -6.76 -3.12 1.24
C ALA A 102 -7.84 -2.02 1.12
N ILE A 103 -8.32 -1.75 -0.09
CA ILE A 103 -9.38 -0.76 -0.37
C ILE A 103 -10.74 -1.35 0.03
N LEU A 104 -11.41 -0.72 0.98
CA LEU A 104 -12.72 -1.17 1.46
C LEU A 104 -13.88 -0.69 0.55
N ALA A 105 -13.92 -1.19 -0.69
CA ALA A 105 -14.97 -0.85 -1.66
C ALA A 105 -16.19 -1.80 -1.64
N LYS A 106 -16.10 -2.95 -0.94
CA LYS A 106 -17.10 -4.04 -0.91
C LYS A 106 -17.41 -4.69 -2.27
N LYS A 107 -16.65 -4.32 -3.30
CA LYS A 107 -16.66 -4.88 -4.66
C LYS A 107 -15.27 -4.69 -5.25
N ASN A 108 -14.83 -5.57 -6.13
CA ASN A 108 -13.61 -5.37 -6.88
C ASN A 108 -13.75 -4.15 -7.83
N ILE A 109 -12.85 -3.17 -7.71
CA ILE A 109 -12.84 -1.94 -8.51
C ILE A 109 -11.62 -1.84 -9.44
N GLY A 110 -10.91 -2.95 -9.65
CA GLY A 110 -9.84 -3.02 -10.64
C GLY A 110 -8.60 -3.80 -10.21
N THR A 111 -8.59 -4.43 -9.04
CA THR A 111 -7.51 -5.37 -8.68
C THR A 111 -7.69 -6.66 -9.46
N ASN A 112 -6.59 -7.21 -9.96
CA ASN A 112 -6.60 -8.49 -10.66
C ASN A 112 -5.30 -9.27 -10.39
N LYS A 113 -5.38 -10.59 -10.55
CA LYS A 113 -4.29 -11.55 -10.32
C LYS A 113 -3.01 -11.32 -11.11
N ASN A 114 -3.03 -10.52 -12.17
CA ASN A 114 -1.86 -10.29 -13.02
C ASN A 114 -1.02 -9.08 -12.57
N MET A 115 -1.44 -8.37 -11.52
CA MET A 115 -0.73 -7.18 -11.02
C MET A 115 0.63 -7.49 -10.39
N ALA A 116 0.84 -8.70 -9.90
CA ALA A 116 2.11 -9.16 -9.32
C ALA A 116 2.15 -10.70 -9.29
N PRO A 117 3.32 -11.32 -9.03
CA PRO A 117 3.41 -12.77 -8.82
C PRO A 117 2.51 -13.31 -7.71
N ILE A 118 2.22 -12.48 -6.70
CA ILE A 118 1.30 -12.79 -5.61
C ILE A 118 0.30 -11.64 -5.45
N THR A 119 -0.98 -11.94 -5.47
CA THR A 119 -2.05 -10.97 -5.26
C THR A 119 -2.93 -11.37 -4.09
N ILE A 120 -3.12 -10.43 -3.17
CA ILE A 120 -3.91 -10.63 -1.95
C ILE A 120 -4.94 -9.51 -1.88
N ALA A 121 -6.18 -9.82 -1.51
CA ALA A 121 -7.15 -8.80 -1.17
C ALA A 121 -7.57 -8.91 0.29
N LEU A 122 -7.90 -7.79 0.92
CA LEU A 122 -8.37 -7.72 2.30
C LEU A 122 -9.81 -7.21 2.31
N GLY A 123 -10.70 -8.02 2.87
CA GLY A 123 -12.11 -7.64 3.08
C GLY A 123 -13.06 -8.13 1.98
N PRO A 124 -14.33 -7.73 2.04
CA PRO A 124 -15.38 -8.29 1.20
C PRO A 124 -15.33 -7.78 -0.25
N GLY A 125 -15.88 -8.57 -1.17
CA GLY A 125 -16.07 -8.19 -2.58
C GLY A 125 -15.03 -8.76 -3.56
N PHE A 126 -14.20 -9.69 -3.09
CA PHE A 126 -13.23 -10.44 -3.88
C PHE A 126 -13.50 -11.94 -3.83
N ASN A 127 -13.14 -12.65 -4.89
CA ASN A 127 -13.15 -14.10 -4.98
C ASN A 127 -11.72 -14.63 -5.21
N ALA A 128 -11.22 -15.44 -4.27
CA ALA A 128 -9.91 -16.09 -4.40
C ALA A 128 -9.89 -17.03 -5.61
N GLY A 129 -8.76 -17.07 -6.32
CA GLY A 129 -8.57 -17.81 -7.57
C GLY A 129 -9.15 -17.15 -8.82
N VAL A 130 -10.01 -16.13 -8.65
CA VAL A 130 -10.64 -15.39 -9.76
C VAL A 130 -10.09 -13.96 -9.82
N ASP A 131 -10.32 -13.17 -8.78
CA ASP A 131 -9.88 -11.78 -8.71
C ASP A 131 -8.41 -11.67 -8.27
N VAL A 132 -8.04 -12.45 -7.26
CA VAL A 132 -6.72 -12.48 -6.61
C VAL A 132 -6.38 -13.90 -6.18
N ASP A 133 -5.13 -14.16 -5.82
CA ASP A 133 -4.71 -15.49 -5.36
C ASP A 133 -5.28 -15.83 -3.97
N ILE A 134 -5.37 -14.84 -3.07
CA ILE A 134 -5.79 -15.02 -1.67
C ILE A 134 -6.72 -13.87 -1.24
N VAL A 135 -7.74 -14.19 -0.43
CA VAL A 135 -8.64 -13.23 0.26
C VAL A 135 -8.66 -13.52 1.75
#